data_AF-A0A381TPZ2-F1
#
_entry.id   AF-A0A381TPZ2-F1
#
_cell.length_a   1.000
_cell.length_b   1.000
_cell.length_c   1.000
_cell.angle_alpha   90.00
_cell.angle_beta   90.00
_cell.angle_gamma   90.00
#
_symmetry.space_group_name_H-M   'P 1'
#
loop_
_entity.id
_entity.type
_entity.pdbx_description
1 polymer ?
#
loop_
_entity_poly.entity_id
_entity_poly.type
_entity_poly.pdbx_seq_one_letter_code
_entity_poly.pdbx_strand_id
1 'polypeptide(L)'
;YNEFNKCPACSGSHFYRQKDFNRLLGCGIIIFGILLVPITYGISLAIVALVDWFLYNRVPDTIVCYKCKGEFFGINLIPKNITSFDHHIAELYEEPS
;
A
#
# COMPACT_ATOMS: atom_id res chain seq x y z
N TYR A 1 -21.89 -6.34 -10.17
CA TYR A 1 -21.46 -5.12 -9.48
C TYR A 1 -21.32 -5.48 -8.01
N ASN A 2 -20.11 -5.77 -7.52
CA ASN A 2 -19.93 -5.97 -6.08
C ASN A 2 -19.70 -4.59 -5.47
N GLU A 3 -20.78 -3.96 -5.01
CA GLU A 3 -20.64 -2.76 -4.20
C GLU A 3 -19.98 -3.17 -2.89
N PHE A 4 -18.76 -2.68 -2.65
CA PHE A 4 -18.07 -2.77 -1.37
C PHE A 4 -18.78 -1.91 -0.32
N ASN A 5 -20.07 -2.18 -0.07
CA ASN A 5 -20.88 -1.49 0.92
C ASN A 5 -20.68 -2.12 2.31
N LYS A 6 -20.32 -3.41 2.37
CA LYS A 6 -20.13 -4.16 3.62
C LYS A 6 -19.00 -5.17 3.50
N CYS A 7 -18.14 -5.20 4.51
CA CYS A 7 -17.06 -6.18 4.60
C CYS A 7 -17.65 -7.58 4.90
N PRO A 8 -17.31 -8.64 4.15
CA PRO A 8 -17.83 -9.98 4.42
C PRO A 8 -17.36 -10.57 5.76
N ALA A 9 -16.24 -10.09 6.32
CA ALA A 9 -15.71 -10.59 7.58
C ALA A 9 -16.34 -9.91 8.82
N CYS A 10 -16.62 -8.60 8.75
CA CYS A 10 -17.04 -7.82 9.93
C CYS A 10 -18.24 -6.90 9.71
N SER A 11 -18.88 -6.96 8.53
CA SER A 11 -20.01 -6.12 8.11
C SER A 11 -19.76 -4.61 8.16
N GLY A 12 -18.50 -4.17 8.23
CA GLY A 12 -18.13 -2.75 8.24
C GLY A 12 -18.31 -2.09 6.88
N SER A 13 -18.72 -0.82 6.88
CA SER A 13 -18.94 -0.01 5.66
C SER A 13 -17.76 0.87 5.27
N HIS A 14 -16.74 0.97 6.12
CA HIS A 14 -15.58 1.83 5.89
C HIS A 14 -14.41 1.04 5.31
N PHE A 15 -13.90 1.53 4.19
CA PHE A 15 -12.77 0.98 3.46
C PHE A 15 -11.80 2.09 3.10
N TYR A 16 -10.51 1.77 3.05
CA TYR A 16 -9.49 2.67 2.51
C TYR A 16 -8.65 1.94 1.48
N ARG A 17 -8.10 2.72 0.55
CA ARG A 17 -7.14 2.21 -0.42
C ARG A 17 -5.73 2.31 0.17
N GLN A 18 -4.98 1.22 0.09
CA GLN A 18 -3.58 1.15 0.50
C GLN A 18 -2.77 0.55 -0.64
N LYS A 19 -1.64 1.19 -0.94
CA LYS A 19 -0.65 0.66 -1.88
C LYS A 19 -0.02 -0.57 -1.23
N ASP A 20 -0.12 -1.75 -1.86
CA ASP A 20 0.51 -2.98 -1.35
C ASP A 20 2.01 -2.97 -1.67
N PHE A 21 2.73 -2.03 -1.05
CA PHE A 21 4.15 -1.93 -1.25
C PHE A 21 4.82 -3.10 -0.52
N ASN A 22 5.24 -4.08 -1.32
CA ASN A 22 5.94 -5.25 -0.79
C ASN A 22 7.22 -4.80 -0.10
N ARG A 23 7.21 -4.86 1.24
CA ARG A 23 8.33 -4.46 2.09
C ARG A 23 9.62 -5.22 1.75
N LEU A 24 9.49 -6.45 1.26
CA LEU A 24 10.62 -7.26 0.79
C LEU A 24 11.29 -6.64 -0.44
N LEU A 25 10.52 -6.09 -1.39
CA LEU A 25 11.07 -5.43 -2.57
C LEU A 25 11.83 -4.16 -2.20
N GLY A 26 11.24 -3.31 -1.35
CA GLY A 26 11.91 -2.11 -0.85
C GLY A 26 13.22 -2.42 -0.11
N CYS A 27 13.20 -3.41 0.79
CA CYS A 27 14.42 -3.86 1.47
C CYS A 27 15.48 -4.39 0.50
N GLY A 28 15.08 -5.19 -0.50
CA GLY A 28 16.00 -5.73 -1.50
C GLY A 28 16.70 -4.63 -2.30
N ILE A 29 15.97 -3.61 -2.73
CA ILE A 29 16.51 -2.49 -3.50
C ILE A 29 17.51 -1.66 -2.69
N ILE A 30 17.21 -1.37 -1.42
CA ILE A 30 18.14 -0.65 -0.53
C ILE A 30 19.42 -1.45 -0.30
N ILE A 31 19.33 -2.76 -0.04
CA ILE A 31 20.51 -3.62 0.13
C ILE A 31 21.36 -3.61 -1.14
N PHE A 32 20.73 -3.71 -2.31
CA PHE A 32 21.43 -3.62 -3.59
C PHE A 32 22.15 -2.28 -3.76
N GLY A 33 21.50 -1.17 -3.41
CA GLY A 33 22.09 0.16 -3.44
C GLY A 33 23.34 0.26 -2.56
N ILE A 34 23.27 -0.21 -1.31
CA ILE A 34 24.40 -0.19 -0.36
C ILE A 34 25.61 -0.95 -0.92
N LEU A 35 25.41 -2.12 -1.52
CA LEU A 35 26.49 -2.93 -2.09
C LEU A 35 27.15 -2.25 -3.31
N LEU A 36 26.36 -1.52 -4.11
CA LEU A 36 26.83 -0.88 -5.34
C LEU A 36 27.45 0.52 -5.13
N VAL A 37 27.07 1.23 -4.06
CA VAL A 37 27.59 2.57 -3.71
C VAL A 37 29.12 2.66 -3.69
N PRO A 38 29.87 1.80 -2.96
CA PRO A 38 31.32 1.93 -2.88
C PRO A 38 32.03 1.63 -4.21
N ILE A 39 31.39 0.89 -5.12
CA ILE A 39 31.96 0.50 -6.42
C ILE A 39 31.77 1.63 -7.46
N THR A 40 30.69 2.39 -7.35
CA THR A 40 30.25 3.32 -8.41
C THR A 40 30.32 4.81 -8.03
N TYR A 41 30.93 5.13 -6.88
CA TYR A 41 31.05 6.50 -6.35
C TYR A 41 29.68 7.25 -6.28
N GLY A 42 28.59 6.50 -6.04
CA GLY A 42 27.25 7.06 -5.83
C GLY A 42 26.35 7.15 -7.06
N ILE A 43 26.82 6.82 -8.28
CA ILE A 43 25.95 6.75 -9.47
C ILE A 43 24.85 5.68 -9.30
N SER A 44 25.13 4.61 -8.56
CA SER A 44 24.15 3.58 -8.22
C SER A 44 22.90 4.13 -7.52
N LEU A 45 23.02 5.23 -6.76
CA LEU A 45 21.87 5.83 -6.08
C LEU A 45 20.85 6.38 -7.08
N ALA A 46 21.30 6.97 -8.18
CA ALA A 46 20.40 7.47 -9.22
C ALA A 46 19.63 6.33 -9.90
N ILE A 47 20.29 5.20 -10.16
CA ILE A 47 19.68 4.01 -10.75
C ILE A 47 18.67 3.39 -9.77
N VAL A 48 19.05 3.24 -8.50
CA VAL A 48 18.20 2.72 -7.43
C VAL A 48 16.96 3.59 -7.25
N ALA A 49 17.11 4.91 -7.22
CA ALA A 49 15.98 5.84 -7.14
C ALA A 49 15.04 5.73 -8.35
N LEU A 50 15.59 5.55 -9.55
CA LEU A 50 14.79 5.34 -10.76
C LEU A 50 13.98 4.03 -10.69
N VAL A 51 14.61 2.96 -10.20
CA VAL A 51 13.98 1.66 -9.99
C VAL A 51 12.88 1.76 -8.92
N ASP A 52 13.15 2.41 -7.79
CA ASP A 52 12.16 2.66 -6.74
C ASP A 52 10.95 3.42 -7.28
N TRP A 53 11.17 4.46 -8.09
CA TRP A 53 10.09 5.21 -8.72
C TRP A 53 9.26 4.35 -9.68
N PHE A 54 9.93 3.53 -10.50
CA PHE A 54 9.26 2.61 -11.41
C PHE A 54 8.43 1.55 -10.67
N LEU A 55 8.98 0.98 -9.58
CA LEU A 55 8.25 0.04 -8.73
C LEU A 55 7.07 0.70 -8.05
N TYR A 56 7.24 1.90 -7.47
CA TYR A 56 6.17 2.65 -6.83
C TYR A 56 4.98 2.85 -7.77
N ASN A 57 5.26 3.14 -9.05
CA ASN A 57 4.21 3.32 -10.05
C ASN A 57 3.55 1.98 -10.46
N ARG A 58 4.28 0.87 -10.39
CA ARG A 58 3.80 -0.48 -10.71
C ARG A 58 3.01 -1.15 -9.60
N VAL A 59 3.24 -0.76 -8.34
CA VAL A 59 2.60 -1.44 -7.21
C VAL A 59 1.08 -1.28 -7.30
N PRO A 60 0.31 -2.39 -7.29
CA PRO A 60 -1.13 -2.33 -7.35
C PRO A 60 -1.69 -1.78 -6.04
N ASP A 61 -2.89 -1.24 -6.13
CA ASP A 61 -3.59 -0.73 -4.97
C ASP A 61 -4.58 -1.78 -4.46
N THR A 62 -4.59 -1.95 -3.14
CA THR A 62 -5.41 -2.90 -2.40
C THR A 62 -6.43 -2.14 -1.58
N ILE A 63 -7.60 -2.72 -1.35
CA ILE A 63 -8.61 -2.15 -0.45
C ILE A 63 -8.50 -2.85 0.89
N VAL A 64 -8.51 -2.08 1.98
CA VAL A 64 -8.44 -2.59 3.34
C VAL A 64 -9.63 -2.09 4.13
N CYS A 65 -10.21 -2.95 4.96
CA CYS A 65 -11.30 -2.57 5.86
C CYS A 65 -10.74 -1.94 7.15
N TYR A 66 -11.30 -0.81 7.59
CA TYR A 66 -10.88 -0.15 8.83
C TYR A 66 -11.10 -1.00 10.09
N LYS A 67 -12.18 -1.78 10.13
CA LYS A 67 -12.59 -2.51 11.34
C LYS A 67 -11.81 -3.81 11.56
N CYS A 68 -11.75 -4.68 10.54
CA CYS A 68 -11.10 -5.99 10.67
C CYS A 68 -9.70 -6.05 10.06
N LYS A 69 -9.23 -4.98 9.42
CA LYS A 69 -7.96 -4.93 8.67
C LYS A 69 -7.85 -6.01 7.58
N GLY A 70 -8.98 -6.48 7.05
CA GLY A 70 -9.02 -7.43 5.95
C GLY A 70 -8.60 -6.77 4.64
N GLU A 71 -7.62 -7.37 3.96
CA GLU A 71 -7.06 -6.90 2.69
C GLU A 71 -7.72 -7.62 1.51
N PHE A 72 -8.18 -6.85 0.52
CA PHE A 72 -8.87 -7.35 -0.66
C PHE A 72 -8.06 -7.04 -1.93
N PHE A 73 -7.51 -8.09 -2.56
CA PHE A 73 -6.74 -8.02 -3.80
C PHE A 73 -7.61 -8.33 -5.03
N GLY A 74 -7.15 -7.95 -6.24
CA GLY A 74 -7.79 -8.36 -7.50
C GLY A 74 -9.03 -7.56 -7.92
N ILE A 75 -9.21 -6.38 -7.35
CA ILE A 75 -10.34 -5.47 -7.57
C ILE A 75 -10.07 -4.59 -8.79
N ASN A 76 -10.69 -4.93 -9.92
CA ASN A 76 -10.49 -4.22 -11.18
C ASN A 76 -11.08 -2.80 -11.22
N LEU A 77 -12.04 -2.49 -10.34
CA LEU A 77 -12.58 -1.14 -10.17
C LEU A 77 -12.58 -0.76 -8.70
N ILE A 78 -11.56 -0.02 -8.27
CA ILE A 78 -11.63 0.71 -7.00
C ILE A 78 -12.54 1.93 -7.24
N PRO A 79 -13.68 2.05 -6.52
CA PRO A 79 -14.52 3.24 -6.59
C PRO A 79 -13.70 4.48 -6.24
N LYS A 80 -13.83 5.56 -7.03
CA LYS A 80 -13.18 6.85 -6.74
C LYS A 80 -13.55 7.45 -5.37
N ASN A 81 -14.64 6.98 -4.77
CA ASN A 81 -15.08 7.39 -3.44
C ASN A 81 -14.17 6.84 -2.32
N ILE A 82 -13.45 5.75 -2.56
CA ILE A 82 -12.52 5.18 -1.59
C ILE A 82 -11.21 5.96 -1.66
N THR A 83 -11.01 6.82 -0.66
CA THR A 83 -9.78 7.60 -0.49
C THR A 83 -8.68 6.79 0.19
N SER A 84 -7.48 7.37 0.25
CA SER A 84 -6.39 6.88 1.07
C SER A 84 -6.78 6.79 2.55
N PHE A 85 -5.95 6.09 3.32
CA PHE A 85 -6.11 5.97 4.77
C PHE A 85 -6.31 7.34 5.46
N ASP A 86 -7.34 7.42 6.28
CA ASP A 86 -7.73 8.58 7.08
C ASP A 86 -7.60 8.21 8.56
N HIS A 87 -6.77 8.98 9.28
CA HIS A 87 -6.48 8.75 10.68
C HIS A 87 -7.71 8.94 11.58
N HIS A 88 -8.58 9.90 11.26
CA HIS A 88 -9.79 10.17 12.05
C HIS A 88 -10.74 8.98 12.02
N ILE A 89 -10.89 8.33 10.86
CA ILE A 89 -11.72 7.13 10.73
C ILE A 89 -11.08 5.95 11.48
N ALA A 90 -9.75 5.82 11.44
CA ALA A 90 -9.05 4.77 12.17
C ALA A 90 -9.23 4.88 13.68
N GLU A 91 -9.10 6.10 14.24
CA GLU A 91 -9.30 6.37 15.67
C GLU A 91 -10.71 5.96 16.15
N LEU A 92 -11.75 6.26 15.36
CA LEU A 92 -13.14 5.86 15.66
C LEU A 92 -13.32 4.34 15.81
N TYR A 93 -12.49 3.54 15.15
CA TYR A 93 -12.52 2.08 15.26
C TYR A 93 -11.57 1.51 16.31
N GLU A 94 -10.65 2.32 16.81
CA GLU A 94 -9.65 1.94 17.81
C GLU A 94 -10.12 2.26 19.23
N GLU A 95 -10.97 3.28 19.39
CA GLU A 95 -11.71 3.52 20.63
C GLU A 95 -12.78 2.42 20.83
N PRO A 96 -12.68 1.58 21.88
CA PRO A 96 -13.74 0.66 22.20
C PRO A 96 -14.93 1.46 22.75
N SER A 97 -16.04 1.45 22.02
CA SER A 97 -17.34 1.92 22.51
C SER A 97 -17.80 1.15 23.74
#